data_AF-A0A963LNF3-F1
#
_entry.id   AF-A0A963LNF3-F1
#
_cell.length_a   1.000
_cell.length_b   1.000
_cell.length_c   1.000
_cell.angle_alpha   90.00
_cell.angle_beta   90.00
_cell.angle_gamma   90.00
#
_symmetry.space_group_name_H-M   'P 1'
#
loop_
_entity.id
_entity.type
_entity.pdbx_description
1 polymer ?
#
loop_
_entity_poly.entity_id
_entity_poly.type
_entity_poly.pdbx_seq_one_letter_code
_entity_poly.pdbx_strand_id
1 'polypeptide(L)'
;REGLDIPEVSLVAILDADKEGFLRSERSLIQTIGRAARNLGGRAILYADRVTDSMERAIGETNRRRERQLAYNEAHGITPRSIIKNVRDLIDGVYSEKAGRELERMEQDAMQRAQVEEMSEKDVSREIKRLEKLMMEHARNLAFEQAAQVRDQLANLKKRAFGAAGSDPFLPSAA
;
A
#
# COMPACT_ATOMS: atom_id res chain seq x y z
N ARG A 1 4.94 11.54 -18.52
CA ARG A 1 3.94 10.58 -17.98
C ARG A 1 4.48 10.07 -16.65
N GLU A 2 4.29 10.81 -15.57
CA GLU A 2 4.54 10.26 -14.24
C GLU A 2 3.25 9.52 -13.84
N GLY A 3 3.27 8.21 -14.02
CA GLY A 3 2.14 7.37 -13.65
C GLY A 3 2.50 6.62 -12.39
N LEU A 4 1.72 6.81 -11.31
CA LEU A 4 1.63 5.82 -10.24
C LEU A 4 1.49 4.43 -10.90
N ASP A 5 2.54 3.63 -10.80
CA ASP A 5 2.68 2.30 -11.36
C ASP A 5 2.93 1.31 -10.24
N ILE A 6 1.81 0.95 -9.62
CA ILE A 6 1.74 0.12 -8.43
C ILE A 6 0.91 -1.12 -8.81
N PRO A 7 1.55 -2.23 -9.24
CA PRO A 7 0.88 -3.48 -9.60
C PRO A 7 0.00 -4.05 -8.47
N GLU A 8 0.28 -3.68 -7.23
CA GLU A 8 -0.39 -4.13 -6.01
C GLU A 8 -1.78 -3.49 -5.85
N VAL A 9 -2.07 -2.38 -6.54
CA VAL A 9 -3.37 -1.72 -6.45
C VAL A 9 -4.44 -2.53 -7.18
N SER A 10 -5.29 -3.21 -6.41
CA SER A 10 -6.42 -3.99 -6.91
C SER A 10 -7.73 -3.20 -7.00
N LEU A 11 -7.86 -2.09 -6.26
CA LEU A 11 -9.08 -1.30 -6.21
C LEU A 11 -8.79 0.20 -6.31
N VAL A 12 -9.55 0.88 -7.17
CA VAL A 12 -9.61 2.34 -7.27
C VAL A 12 -11.03 2.80 -6.97
N ALA A 13 -11.20 3.60 -5.92
CA ALA A 13 -12.48 4.23 -5.59
C ALA A 13 -12.46 5.70 -6.01
N ILE A 14 -13.45 6.11 -6.80
CA ILE A 14 -13.66 7.50 -7.23
C ILE A 14 -14.90 8.01 -6.52
N LEU A 15 -14.70 8.83 -5.49
CA LEU A 15 -15.79 9.53 -4.79
C LEU A 15 -16.30 10.69 -5.64
N ASP A 16 -17.58 11.04 -5.50
CA ASP A 16 -18.20 12.16 -6.22
C ASP A 16 -17.93 12.09 -7.73
N ALA A 17 -18.15 10.91 -8.32
CA ALA A 17 -17.81 10.66 -9.72
C ALA A 17 -18.69 11.46 -10.71
N ASP A 18 -19.86 11.92 -10.27
CA ASP A 18 -20.82 12.71 -11.04
C ASP A 18 -20.61 14.23 -10.94
N LYS A 19 -19.65 14.69 -10.12
CA LYS A 19 -19.29 16.11 -10.02
C LYS A 19 -18.40 16.49 -11.19
N GLU A 20 -19.03 16.85 -12.30
CA GLU A 20 -18.34 17.24 -13.51
C GLU A 20 -17.36 18.41 -13.30
N GLY A 21 -16.30 18.40 -14.10
CA GLY A 21 -15.16 19.32 -13.98
C GLY A 21 -13.88 18.63 -14.42
N PHE A 22 -12.75 19.30 -14.25
CA PHE A 22 -11.45 18.80 -14.72
C PHE A 22 -11.13 17.39 -14.17
N LEU A 23 -11.36 17.17 -12.88
CA LEU A 23 -11.05 15.92 -12.18
C LEU A 23 -12.00 14.76 -12.50
N ARG A 24 -13.16 15.04 -13.10
CA ARG A 24 -14.19 14.04 -13.49
C ARG A 24 -14.52 14.08 -14.98
N SER A 25 -13.70 14.77 -15.77
CA SER A 25 -13.77 14.69 -17.22
C SER A 25 -13.50 13.25 -17.68
N GLU A 26 -14.03 12.89 -18.84
CA GLU A 26 -13.81 11.58 -19.47
C GLU A 26 -12.34 11.14 -19.44
N ARG A 27 -11.41 12.03 -19.82
CA ARG A 27 -9.96 11.74 -19.81
C ARG A 27 -9.44 11.44 -18.41
N SER A 28 -9.85 12.22 -17.41
CA SER A 28 -9.44 12.04 -16.01
C SER A 28 -9.98 10.74 -15.42
N LEU A 29 -11.24 10.40 -15.72
CA LEU A 29 -11.86 9.14 -15.30
C LEU A 29 -11.13 7.95 -15.91
N ILE A 30 -10.88 7.94 -17.22
CA ILE A 30 -10.13 6.87 -17.90
C ILE A 30 -8.74 6.70 -17.28
N GLN A 31 -8.03 7.79 -17.00
CA GLN A 31 -6.70 7.73 -16.39
C GLN A 31 -6.73 7.19 -14.96
N THR A 32 -7.76 7.56 -14.19
CA THR A 32 -7.94 7.09 -12.81
C THR A 32 -8.31 5.61 -12.77
N ILE A 33 -9.26 5.18 -13.61
CA ILE A 33 -9.63 3.76 -13.78
C ILE A 33 -8.40 2.94 -14.21
N GLY A 34 -7.58 3.48 -15.12
CA GLY A 34 -6.36 2.84 -15.62
C GLY A 34 -5.33 2.53 -14.54
N ARG A 35 -5.41 3.13 -13.34
CA ARG A 35 -4.55 2.78 -12.20
C ARG A 35 -4.77 1.34 -11.73
N ALA A 36 -6.00 0.83 -11.80
CA ALA A 36 -6.33 -0.55 -11.43
C ALA A 36 -5.94 -1.59 -12.52
N ALA A 37 -5.69 -1.16 -13.75
CA ALA A 37 -5.51 -2.07 -14.89
C ALA A 37 -4.21 -2.91 -14.84
N ARG A 38 -3.34 -2.66 -13.86
CA ARG A 38 -2.07 -3.40 -13.68
C ARG A 38 -2.20 -4.61 -12.76
N ASN A 39 -3.35 -4.79 -12.14
CA ASN A 39 -3.64 -5.92 -11.26
C ASN A 39 -4.66 -6.86 -11.91
N LEU A 40 -4.45 -8.17 -11.80
CA LEU A 40 -5.38 -9.18 -12.33
C LEU A 40 -6.80 -9.02 -11.76
N GLY A 41 -6.90 -8.68 -10.48
CA GLY A 41 -8.15 -8.38 -9.77
C GLY A 41 -8.55 -6.91 -9.82
N GLY A 42 -7.93 -6.11 -10.69
CA GLY A 42 -8.14 -4.68 -10.81
C GLY A 42 -9.60 -4.29 -11.02
N ARG A 43 -10.14 -3.48 -10.11
CA ARG A 43 -11.51 -2.94 -10.17
C ARG A 43 -11.51 -1.43 -9.92
N ALA A 44 -12.47 -0.75 -10.53
CA ALA A 44 -12.76 0.65 -10.26
C ALA A 44 -14.23 0.78 -9.80
N ILE A 45 -14.46 1.48 -8.70
CA ILE A 45 -15.79 1.78 -8.16
C ILE A 45 -15.99 3.28 -8.23
N LEU A 46 -17.04 3.72 -8.93
CA LEU A 46 -17.41 5.12 -9.07
C LEU A 46 -18.64 5.36 -8.20
N TYR A 47 -18.48 6.15 -7.14
CA TYR A 47 -19.59 6.57 -6.28
C TYR A 47 -20.21 7.84 -6.86
N ALA A 48 -21.48 7.79 -7.21
CA ALA A 48 -22.23 8.86 -7.84
C ALA A 48 -23.72 8.69 -7.61
N ASP A 49 -24.46 9.79 -7.60
CA ASP A 49 -25.93 9.76 -7.54
C ASP A 49 -26.54 9.51 -8.93
N ARG A 50 -25.84 9.94 -9.99
CA ARG A 50 -26.26 9.77 -11.38
C ARG A 50 -25.09 9.43 -12.30
N VAL A 51 -25.36 8.80 -13.43
CA VAL A 51 -24.37 8.59 -14.49
C VAL A 51 -24.32 9.84 -15.36
N THR A 52 -23.16 10.49 -15.46
CA THR A 52 -22.93 11.64 -16.36
C THR A 52 -22.41 11.18 -17.72
N ASP A 53 -22.50 12.02 -18.75
CA ASP A 53 -21.97 11.67 -20.08
C ASP A 53 -20.46 11.39 -20.04
N SER A 54 -19.72 12.09 -19.17
CA SER A 54 -18.29 11.86 -18.94
C SER A 54 -18.03 10.46 -18.37
N MET A 55 -18.88 10.00 -17.45
CA MET A 55 -18.82 8.63 -16.91
C MET A 55 -19.20 7.60 -17.95
N GLU A 56 -20.29 7.83 -18.70
CA GLU A 56 -20.77 6.91 -19.72
C GLU A 56 -19.70 6.67 -20.81
N ARG A 57 -19.09 7.75 -21.32
CA ARG A 57 -17.97 7.64 -22.28
C ARG A 57 -16.76 6.91 -21.69
N ALA A 58 -16.39 7.22 -20.45
CA ALA A 58 -15.25 6.58 -19.79
C ALA A 58 -15.48 5.07 -19.53
N ILE A 59 -16.68 4.70 -19.08
CA ILE A 59 -17.09 3.30 -18.86
C ILE A 59 -17.16 2.56 -20.20
N GLY A 60 -17.80 3.16 -21.20
CA GLY A 60 -17.88 2.59 -22.56
C GLY A 60 -16.51 2.33 -23.17
N GLU A 61 -15.59 3.29 -23.08
CA GLU A 61 -14.22 3.12 -23.56
C GLU A 61 -13.46 2.02 -22.81
N THR A 62 -13.67 1.92 -21.49
CA THR A 62 -13.06 0.89 -20.64
C THR A 62 -13.56 -0.50 -21.03
N ASN A 63 -14.87 -0.67 -21.19
CA ASN A 63 -15.49 -1.94 -21.58
C ASN A 63 -15.06 -2.36 -22.99
N ARG A 64 -15.09 -1.44 -23.97
CA ARG A 64 -14.63 -1.69 -25.34
C ARG A 64 -13.19 -2.20 -25.37
N ARG A 65 -12.30 -1.61 -24.57
CA ARG A 65 -10.90 -2.07 -24.47
C ARG A 65 -10.80 -3.45 -23.84
N ARG A 66 -11.54 -3.70 -22.76
CA ARG A 66 -11.57 -4.99 -22.06
C ARG A 66 -12.07 -6.11 -22.97
N GLU A 67 -13.15 -5.90 -23.70
CA GLU A 67 -13.70 -6.86 -24.66
C GLU A 67 -12.67 -7.23 -25.74
N ARG A 68 -12.00 -6.23 -26.33
CA ARG A 68 -10.93 -6.48 -27.30
C ARG A 68 -9.76 -7.27 -26.71
N GLN A 69 -9.38 -6.97 -25.47
CA GLN A 69 -8.32 -7.70 -24.76
C GLN A 69 -8.72 -9.15 -24.48
N LEU A 70 -9.96 -9.39 -24.03
CA LEU A 70 -10.48 -10.73 -23.79
C LEU A 70 -10.54 -11.56 -25.07
N ALA A 71 -11.09 -11.00 -26.15
CA ALA A 71 -11.15 -11.66 -27.45
C ALA A 71 -9.75 -11.97 -28.00
N TYR A 72 -8.81 -11.04 -27.86
CA TYR A 72 -7.42 -11.28 -28.25
C TYR A 72 -6.78 -12.39 -27.41
N ASN A 73 -7.00 -12.37 -26.09
CA ASN A 73 -6.45 -13.39 -25.19
C ASN A 73 -7.00 -14.78 -25.50
N GLU A 74 -8.30 -14.89 -25.74
CA GLU A 74 -8.96 -16.15 -26.12
C GLU A 74 -8.41 -16.68 -27.45
N ALA A 75 -8.33 -15.83 -28.47
CA ALA A 75 -7.81 -16.21 -29.78
C ALA A 75 -6.34 -16.68 -29.75
N HIS A 76 -5.55 -16.25 -28.76
CA HIS A 76 -4.12 -16.57 -28.65
C HIS A 76 -3.78 -17.46 -27.44
N GLY A 77 -4.77 -17.94 -26.69
CA GLY A 77 -4.55 -18.76 -25.48
C GLY A 77 -3.77 -18.04 -24.37
N ILE A 78 -3.87 -16.71 -24.27
CA ILE A 78 -3.16 -15.92 -23.26
C ILE A 78 -3.94 -15.90 -21.95
N THR A 79 -3.33 -16.42 -20.88
CA THR A 79 -3.87 -16.26 -19.52
C THR A 79 -3.29 -14.99 -18.89
N PRO A 80 -4.13 -14.01 -18.48
CA PRO A 80 -3.64 -12.80 -17.83
C PRO A 80 -2.88 -13.12 -16.53
N ARG A 81 -1.73 -12.47 -16.33
CA ARG A 81 -0.91 -12.61 -15.12
C ARG A 81 -0.54 -11.23 -14.60
N SER A 82 -0.53 -11.05 -13.28
CA SER A 82 0.00 -9.83 -12.66
C SER A 82 1.51 -9.75 -12.85
N ILE A 83 2.02 -8.55 -13.07
CA ILE A 83 3.46 -8.31 -13.12
C ILE A 83 3.99 -8.34 -11.68
N ILE A 84 4.78 -9.36 -11.35
CA ILE A 84 5.54 -9.38 -10.10
C ILE A 84 6.81 -8.58 -10.37
N LYS A 85 6.85 -7.32 -9.92
CA LYS A 85 8.11 -6.57 -9.88
C LYS A 85 8.87 -7.07 -8.65
N ASN A 86 9.96 -7.79 -8.87
CA ASN A 86 10.89 -8.10 -7.78
C ASN A 86 11.35 -6.77 -7.19
N VAL A 87 11.01 -6.52 -5.93
CA VAL A 87 11.74 -5.57 -5.11
C VAL A 87 13.19 -6.06 -5.18
N ARG A 88 14.14 -5.18 -5.53
CA ARG A 88 15.55 -5.59 -5.57
C ARG A 88 15.96 -5.94 -4.14
N ASP A 89 15.93 -7.23 -3.83
CA ASP A 89 16.52 -7.79 -2.63
C ASP A 89 18.03 -7.64 -2.74
N LEU A 90 18.53 -6.51 -2.23
CA LEU A 90 19.95 -6.24 -2.03
C LEU A 90 20.27 -6.55 -0.56
N ILE A 91 19.95 -7.78 -0.13
CA ILE A 91 20.26 -8.30 1.20
C ILE A 91 20.65 -9.76 1.02
N ASP A 92 21.91 -9.97 0.64
CA ASP A 92 22.55 -11.28 0.75
C ASP A 92 23.40 -11.23 2.03
N GLY A 93 22.87 -11.82 3.10
CA GLY A 93 23.52 -11.87 4.40
C GLY A 93 22.54 -11.85 5.56
N VAL A 94 22.60 -12.90 6.38
CA VAL A 94 21.95 -13.06 7.70
C VAL A 94 20.52 -13.63 7.68
N TYR A 95 20.37 -14.79 7.05
CA TYR A 95 19.53 -15.84 7.64
C TYR A 95 20.42 -16.73 8.52
N SER A 96 20.46 -16.43 9.82
CA SER A 96 20.62 -17.40 10.91
C SER A 96 20.89 -16.64 12.20
N GLU A 97 19.90 -16.63 13.10
CA GLU A 97 20.01 -16.59 14.57
C GLU A 97 18.78 -15.88 15.17
N LYS A 98 17.61 -16.51 15.05
CA LYS A 98 16.47 -16.24 15.93
C LYS A 98 15.80 -17.54 16.33
N ALA A 99 16.47 -18.30 17.19
CA ALA A 99 15.82 -19.27 18.06
C ALA A 99 16.33 -19.03 19.48
N GLY A 100 15.42 -18.69 20.40
CA GLY A 100 15.71 -18.56 21.83
C GLY A 100 15.76 -17.12 22.33
N ARG A 101 14.59 -16.60 22.72
CA ARG A 101 14.35 -15.79 23.94
C ARG A 101 12.90 -15.30 23.93
N GLU A 102 11.98 -16.22 24.22
CA GLU A 102 10.54 -15.96 24.27
C GLU A 102 9.92 -16.15 25.66
N LEU A 103 10.71 -16.20 26.74
CA LEU A 103 10.16 -16.40 28.10
C LEU A 103 10.36 -15.24 29.09
N GLU A 104 11.21 -14.24 28.79
CA GLU A 104 11.48 -13.13 29.73
C GLU A 104 10.67 -11.85 29.45
N ARG A 105 9.89 -11.78 28.36
CA ARG A 105 9.19 -10.55 27.94
C ARG A 105 7.82 -10.31 28.60
N MET A 106 7.27 -11.30 29.31
CA MET A 106 5.89 -11.20 29.82
C MET A 106 5.75 -10.38 31.11
N GLU A 107 6.83 -10.14 31.87
CA GLU A 107 6.76 -9.36 33.11
C GLU A 107 7.02 -7.84 32.91
N GLN A 108 7.71 -7.45 31.83
CA GLN A 108 8.00 -6.03 31.55
C GLN A 108 6.85 -5.29 30.84
N ASP A 109 5.90 -6.02 30.25
CA ASP A 109 4.78 -5.46 29.48
C ASP A 109 3.68 -4.81 30.35
N ALA A 110 3.60 -5.15 31.65
CA ALA A 110 2.60 -4.60 32.55
C ALA A 110 2.96 -3.20 33.09
N MET A 111 4.26 -2.93 33.31
CA MET A 111 4.72 -1.62 33.81
C MET A 111 4.80 -0.55 32.71
N GLN A 112 5.00 -0.93 31.45
CA GLN A 112 5.19 0.05 30.36
C GLN A 112 3.89 0.54 29.71
N ARG A 113 2.76 -0.18 29.87
CA ARG A 113 1.45 0.27 29.38
C ARG A 113 0.99 1.56 30.07
N ALA A 114 1.38 1.76 31.33
CA ALA A 114 1.03 2.95 32.11
C ALA A 114 1.71 4.24 31.61
N GLN A 115 2.86 4.16 30.94
CA GLN A 115 3.57 5.35 30.42
C GLN A 115 3.02 5.84 29.07
N VAL A 116 2.30 5.00 28.33
CA VAL A 116 1.75 5.36 27.02
C VAL A 116 0.40 6.07 27.15
N GLU A 117 -0.35 5.83 28.23
CA GLU A 117 -1.59 6.57 28.54
C GLU A 117 -1.34 8.05 28.91
N GLU A 118 -0.09 8.44 29.25
CA GLU A 118 0.29 9.83 29.53
C GLU A 118 0.66 10.64 28.27
N MET A 119 0.88 10.00 27.11
CA MET A 119 1.22 10.71 25.87
C MET A 119 -0.05 11.08 25.09
N SER A 120 -0.24 12.37 24.82
CA SER A 120 -1.31 12.84 23.92
C SER A 120 -1.10 12.25 22.51
N GLU A 121 -2.18 11.92 21.80
CA GLU A 121 -2.17 11.45 20.39
C GLU A 121 -1.30 12.35 19.47
N LYS A 122 -1.20 13.65 19.81
CA LYS A 122 -0.36 14.62 19.11
C LYS A 122 1.14 14.38 19.30
N ASP A 123 1.57 13.97 20.49
CA ASP A 123 2.97 13.73 20.81
C ASP A 123 3.44 12.40 20.21
N VAL A 124 2.57 11.39 20.21
CA VAL A 124 2.79 10.13 19.48
C VAL A 124 2.98 10.38 17.98
N SER A 125 2.09 11.18 17.38
CA SER A 125 2.18 11.53 15.95
C SER A 125 3.47 12.31 15.62
N ARG A 126 3.95 13.15 16.56
CA ARG A 126 5.21 13.89 16.41
C ARG A 126 6.41 12.97 16.45
N GLU A 127 6.43 12.02 17.39
CA GLU A 127 7.55 11.09 17.51
C GLU A 127 7.60 10.10 16.34
N ILE A 128 6.45 9.63 15.83
CA ILE A 128 6.39 8.84 14.58
C ILE A 128 7.07 9.57 13.42
N LYS A 129 6.74 10.85 13.20
CA LYS A 129 7.35 11.66 12.14
C LYS A 129 8.85 11.85 12.35
N ARG A 130 9.29 12.01 13.61
CA ARG A 130 10.71 12.15 13.96
C ARG A 130 11.49 10.88 13.61
N LEU A 131 10.97 9.72 14.02
CA LEU A 131 11.57 8.41 13.75
C LEU A 131 11.56 8.09 12.25
N GLU A 132 10.49 8.39 11.52
CA GLU A 132 10.45 8.22 10.05
C GLU A 132 11.51 9.06 9.34
N LYS A 133 11.69 10.32 9.75
CA LYS A 133 12.74 11.18 9.20
C LYS A 133 14.13 10.64 9.49
N LEU A 134 14.37 10.20 10.72
CA LEU A 134 15.65 9.64 11.16
C LEU A 134 15.98 8.33 10.43
N MET A 135 15.00 7.43 10.27
CA MET A 135 15.16 6.19 9.49
C MET A 135 15.56 6.50 8.04
N MET A 136 14.86 7.46 7.41
CA MET A 136 15.17 7.88 6.04
C MET A 136 16.53 8.56 5.90
N GLU A 137 17.00 9.24 6.95
CA GLU A 137 18.34 9.84 7.00
C GLU A 137 19.42 8.75 7.09
N HIS A 138 19.27 7.77 7.99
CA HIS A 138 20.17 6.62 8.07
C HIS A 138 20.19 5.82 6.77
N ALA A 139 19.03 5.60 6.13
CA ALA A 139 18.95 4.92 4.84
C ALA A 139 19.67 5.70 3.72
N ARG A 140 19.54 7.03 3.67
CA ARG A 140 20.28 7.89 2.73
C ARG A 140 21.79 7.83 2.95
N ASN A 141 22.21 7.72 4.20
CA ASN A 141 23.62 7.62 4.59
C ASN A 141 24.16 6.19 4.52
N LEU A 142 23.41 5.23 3.95
CA LEU A 142 23.77 3.81 3.85
C LEU A 142 24.02 3.11 5.21
N ALA A 143 23.54 3.71 6.30
CA ALA A 143 23.63 3.17 7.66
C ALA A 143 22.44 2.23 7.94
N PHE A 144 22.38 1.11 7.22
CA PHE A 144 21.22 0.21 7.21
C PHE A 144 20.91 -0.42 8.56
N GLU A 145 21.90 -0.72 9.39
CA GLU A 145 21.69 -1.24 10.74
C GLU A 145 20.95 -0.25 11.63
N GLN A 146 21.35 1.03 11.57
CA GLN A 146 20.71 2.10 12.32
C GLN A 146 19.30 2.36 11.78
N ALA A 147 19.12 2.34 10.45
CA ALA A 147 17.80 2.44 9.84
C ALA A 147 16.86 1.29 10.28
N ALA A 148 17.38 0.05 10.36
CA ALA A 148 16.63 -1.11 10.82
C ALA A 148 16.22 -0.99 12.30
N GLN A 149 17.13 -0.51 13.17
CA GLN A 149 16.80 -0.25 14.57
C GLN A 149 15.70 0.79 14.73
N VAL A 150 15.78 1.91 13.98
CA VAL A 150 14.75 2.96 14.02
C VAL A 150 13.42 2.46 13.44
N ARG A 151 13.44 1.62 12.40
CA ARG A 151 12.24 0.96 11.86
C ARG A 151 11.54 0.10 12.92
N ASP A 152 12.30 -0.70 13.65
CA ASP A 152 11.73 -1.59 14.69
C ASP A 152 11.16 -0.77 15.87
N GLN A 153 11.81 0.34 16.24
CA GLN A 153 11.27 1.31 17.21
C GLN A 153 9.96 1.95 16.73
N LEU A 154 9.91 2.37 15.45
CA LEU A 154 8.71 2.93 14.82
C LEU A 154 7.55 1.92 14.84
N ALA A 155 7.82 0.66 14.50
CA ALA A 155 6.83 -0.42 14.51
C ALA A 155 6.27 -0.66 15.92
N ASN A 156 7.14 -0.68 16.93
CA ASN A 156 6.72 -0.82 18.32
C ASN A 156 5.87 0.36 18.81
N LEU A 157 6.25 1.59 18.44
CA LEU A 157 5.47 2.79 18.80
C LEU A 157 4.09 2.79 18.13
N LYS A 158 4.01 2.45 16.83
CA LYS A 158 2.72 2.33 16.11
C LYS A 158 1.83 1.23 16.71
N LYS A 159 2.42 0.09 17.08
CA LYS A 159 1.69 -1.01 17.74
C LYS A 159 1.11 -0.59 19.10
N ARG A 160 1.88 0.16 19.89
CA ARG A 160 1.47 0.67 21.21
C ARG A 160 0.40 1.77 21.10
N ALA A 161 0.54 2.66 20.13
CA ALA A 161 -0.35 3.81 19.97
C ALA A 161 -1.72 3.47 19.39
N PHE A 162 -1.76 2.57 18.40
CA PHE A 162 -2.97 2.31 17.63
C PHE A 162 -3.57 0.93 17.88
N GLY A 163 -3.06 0.19 18.88
CA GLY A 163 -3.64 -1.09 19.32
C GLY A 163 -3.88 -2.05 18.16
N ALA A 164 -2.80 -2.44 17.47
CA ALA A 164 -2.81 -3.36 16.32
C ALA A 164 -3.76 -2.95 15.17
N ALA A 165 -3.21 -2.33 14.13
CA ALA A 165 -3.85 -2.28 12.82
C ALA A 165 -2.82 -2.60 11.72
N GLY A 166 -3.17 -3.58 10.87
CA GLY A 166 -2.47 -3.87 9.62
C GLY A 166 -1.31 -4.83 9.79
N SER A 167 -1.54 -6.10 9.45
CA SER A 167 -0.47 -6.92 8.88
C SER A 167 0.13 -6.13 7.72
N ASP A 168 1.36 -5.69 7.89
CA ASP A 168 2.16 -5.12 6.81
C ASP A 168 2.15 -6.15 5.66
N PRO A 169 1.72 -5.81 4.43
CA PRO A 169 1.67 -6.78 3.33
C PRO A 169 3.06 -7.21 2.84
N PHE A 170 4.13 -6.76 3.51
CA PHE A 170 5.53 -7.00 3.16
C PHE A 170 6.12 -8.31 3.70
N LEU A 171 5.30 -9.23 4.22
CA LEU A 171 5.77 -10.58 4.56
C LEU A 171 4.91 -11.63 3.83
N PRO A 172 5.47 -12.41 2.88
CA PRO A 172 4.81 -13.62 2.44
C PRO A 172 4.75 -14.60 3.63
N SER A 173 3.54 -15.06 3.94
CA SER A 173 3.33 -16.21 4.82
C SER A 173 4.03 -17.41 4.19
N ALA A 174 5.09 -17.89 4.82
CA ALA A 174 5.72 -19.15 4.44
C ALA A 174 4.72 -20.28 4.74
N ALA A 175 4.33 -21.01 3.69
CA ALA A 175 3.78 -22.36 3.76
C ALA A 175 4.85 -23.31 3.21
#